data_AF-A0A239FN87-F1
#
_entry.id   AF-A0A239FN87-F1
#
_cell.length_a   1.000
_cell.length_b   1.000
_cell.length_c   1.000
_cell.angle_alpha   90.00
_cell.angle_beta   90.00
_cell.angle_gamma   90.00
#
_symmetry.space_group_name_H-M   'P 1'
#
loop_
_entity.id
_entity.type
_entity.pdbx_description
1 polymer ?
#
loop_
_entity_poly.entity_id
_entity_poly.type
_entity_poly.pdbx_seq_one_letter_code
_entity_poly.pdbx_strand_id
1 'polypeptide(L)' 'MKIEKSKIVEMLRSRGDNALAQQADKQLPPQIDTDQHMEQLSKLGLNPQDLTKLAGGLLGH' A
#
# COMPACT_ATOMS: atom_id res chain seq x y z
N MET A 1 -5.32 -10.08 4.09
CA MET A 1 -6.05 -9.29 3.04
C MET A 1 -5.15 -9.13 1.83
N LYS A 2 -5.67 -9.03 0.61
CA LYS A 2 -4.82 -8.87 -0.60
C LYS A 2 -5.11 -7.57 -1.31
N ILE A 3 -4.06 -6.79 -1.54
CA ILE A 3 -4.11 -5.46 -2.14
C ILE A 3 -3.17 -5.46 -3.35
N GLU A 4 -3.59 -4.86 -4.45
CA GLU A 4 -2.72 -4.69 -5.60
C GLU A 4 -1.65 -3.63 -5.33
N LYS A 5 -0.42 -3.90 -5.78
CA LYS A 5 0.71 -2.97 -5.67
C LYS A 5 0.36 -1.58 -6.18
N SER A 6 -0.28 -1.53 -7.33
CA SER A 6 -0.69 -0.29 -7.99
C SER A 6 -1.53 0.59 -7.06
N LYS A 7 -2.40 0.00 -6.23
CA LYS A 7 -3.23 0.73 -5.27
C LYS A 7 -2.41 1.34 -4.13
N ILE A 8 -1.40 0.63 -3.64
CA ILE A 8 -0.48 1.15 -2.63
C ILE A 8 0.34 2.32 -3.20
N VAL A 9 0.89 2.16 -4.41
CA VAL A 9 1.66 3.19 -5.10
C VAL A 9 0.80 4.44 -5.37
N GLU A 10 -0.45 4.26 -5.81
CA GLU A 10 -1.41 5.32 -6.07
C GLU A 10 -1.77 6.08 -4.78
N MET A 11 -2.01 5.38 -3.68
CA MET A 11 -2.26 5.99 -2.38
C MET A 11 -1.07 6.81 -1.88
N LEU A 12 0.15 6.24 -1.95
CA LEU A 12 1.37 6.93 -1.55
C LEU A 12 1.58 8.19 -2.40
N ARG A 13 1.38 8.10 -3.72
CA ARG A 13 1.42 9.25 -4.62
C ARG A 13 0.35 10.30 -4.29
N SER A 14 -0.88 9.86 -3.97
CA SER A 14 -1.98 10.75 -3.57
C SER A 14 -1.73 11.47 -2.25
N ARG A 15 -0.91 10.90 -1.37
CA ARG A 15 -0.46 11.53 -0.10
C ARG A 15 0.68 12.53 -0.31
N GLY A 16 1.35 12.47 -1.47
CA GLY A 16 2.57 13.25 -1.76
C GLY A 16 3.86 12.48 -1.51
N ASP A 17 3.79 11.22 -1.07
CA ASP A 17 4.91 10.35 -0.78
C ASP A 17 5.46 9.66 -2.03
N ASN A 18 5.88 10.45 -3.02
CA ASN A 18 6.39 9.93 -4.29
C ASN A 18 7.61 9.01 -4.12
N ALA A 19 8.48 9.28 -3.13
CA ALA A 19 9.64 8.45 -2.85
C ALA A 19 9.22 7.05 -2.37
N LEU A 20 8.29 6.98 -1.41
CA LEU A 20 7.74 5.72 -0.92
C LEU A 20 6.95 5.00 -2.02
N ALA A 21 6.22 5.74 -2.86
CA ALA A 21 5.50 5.16 -4.00
C ALA A 21 6.43 4.45 -4.98
N GLN A 22 7.57 5.05 -5.32
CA GLN A 22 8.58 4.42 -6.17
C GLN A 22 9.25 3.22 -5.49
N GLN A 23 9.50 3.32 -4.18
CA GLN A 23 10.07 2.22 -3.42
C GLN A 23 9.11 1.03 -3.35
N ALA A 24 7.83 1.29 -3.09
CA ALA A 24 6.75 0.32 -3.10
C ALA A 24 6.64 -0.38 -4.46
N ASP A 25 6.71 0.38 -5.56
CA ASP A 25 6.62 -0.19 -6.91
C ASP A 25 7.75 -1.19 -7.20
N LYS A 26 8.97 -0.94 -6.69
CA LYS A 26 10.14 -1.79 -6.92
C LYS A 26 10.27 -2.95 -5.93
N GLN A 27 9.85 -2.76 -4.69
CA GLN A 27 10.06 -3.74 -3.61
C GLN A 27 8.86 -4.63 -3.35
N LEU A 28 7.64 -4.16 -3.66
CA LEU A 28 6.44 -4.93 -3.39
C LEU A 28 6.12 -5.86 -4.58
N PRO A 29 5.65 -7.09 -4.29
CA PRO A 29 5.11 -7.97 -5.32
C PRO A 29 3.83 -7.38 -5.94
N PRO A 30 3.41 -7.84 -7.14
CA PRO A 30 2.20 -7.35 -7.79
C PRO A 30 0.95 -7.51 -6.92
N GLN A 31 0.89 -8.59 -6.14
CA GLN A 31 -0.15 -8.83 -5.15
C GLN A 31 0.47 -8.81 -3.76
N ILE A 32 0.12 -7.81 -2.96
CA ILE A 32 0.56 -7.70 -1.58
C ILE A 32 -0.49 -8.34 -0.68
N ASP A 33 -0.09 -9.41 0.01
CA ASP A 33 -0.82 -9.89 1.16
C ASP A 33 -0.44 -9.08 2.42
N THR A 34 -1.40 -8.36 2.98
CA THR A 34 -1.22 -7.52 4.17
C THR A 34 -0.80 -8.33 5.40
N ASP A 35 -1.21 -9.60 5.48
CA ASP A 35 -0.85 -10.49 6.59
C ASP A 35 0.57 -11.04 6.43
N GLN A 36 0.98 -11.39 5.20
CA GLN A 36 2.31 -11.98 4.94
C GLN A 36 3.40 -10.94 4.70
N HIS A 37 3.07 -9.78 4.13
CA HIS A 37 4.03 -8.72 3.77
C HIS A 37 3.97 -7.54 4.73
N MET A 38 3.47 -7.74 5.95
CA MET A 38 3.34 -6.70 6.96
C MET A 38 4.67 -5.99 7.25
N GLU A 39 5.79 -6.72 7.23
CA GLU A 39 7.14 -6.14 7.42
C GLU A 39 7.55 -5.23 6.26
N GLN A 40 7.29 -5.62 5.01
CA GLN A 40 7.59 -4.79 3.84
C GLN A 40 6.74 -3.51 3.81
N LEU A 41 5.48 -3.63 4.20
CA LEU A 41 4.57 -2.50 4.36
C LEU A 41 5.04 -1.56 5.48
N SER A 42 5.44 -2.12 6.62
CA SER A 42 5.99 -1.34 7.75
C SER A 42 7.27 -0.58 7.36
N LYS A 43 8.14 -1.17 6.53
CA LYS A 43 9.35 -0.50 5.99
C LYS A 43 9.01 0.70 5.11
N LEU A 44 7.83 0.73 4.50
CA LEU A 44 7.32 1.85 3.73
C LEU A 44 6.54 2.87 4.59
N GLY A 45 6.48 2.67 5.92
CA GLY A 45 5.67 3.48 6.82
C GLY A 45 4.17 3.25 6.68
N LEU A 46 3.75 2.13 6.07
CA LEU A 46 2.34 1.80 5.89
C LEU A 46 1.82 1.08 7.13
N ASN A 47 0.91 1.74 7.84
CA ASN A 47 0.28 1.19 9.02
C ASN A 47 -1.02 0.43 8.68
N PRO A 48 -1.47 -0.51 9.53
CA PRO A 48 -2.74 -1.22 9.32
C PRO A 48 -3.95 -0.29 9.17
N GLN A 49 -3.93 0.92 9.73
CA GLN A 49 -4.95 1.95 9.49
C GLN A 49 -4.96 2.45 8.04
N ASP A 50 -3.79 2.64 7.41
CA ASP A 50 -3.70 3.05 5.99
C ASP A 50 -4.17 1.93 5.07
N LEU A 51 -3.86 0.69 5.42
CA LEU A 51 -4.33 -0.50 4.71
C LEU A 51 -5.84 -0.66 4.83
N THR A 52 -6.41 -0.36 6.02
CA THR A 52 -7.86 -0.35 6.23
C THR A 52 -8.53 0.78 5.45
N LYS A 53 -7.91 1.97 5.36
CA LYS A 53 -8.40 3.06 4.50
C LYS A 53 -8.33 2.70 3.03
N LEU A 54 -7.28 2.01 2.60
CA LEU A 54 -7.14 1.56 1.22
C LEU A 54 -8.18 0.48 0.87
N ALA A 55 -8.40 -0.47 1.80
CA ALA A 55 -9.43 -1.48 1.69
C ALA A 55 -10.84 -0.87 1.76
N GLY A 56 -11.05 0.14 2.62
CA GLY A 56 -12.31 0.86 2.87
C GLY A 56 -12.64 1.97 1.86
N GLY A 57 -11.66 2.49 1.12
CA GLY A 57 -11.88 3.47 0.06
C GLY A 57 -12.42 2.86 -1.24
N LEU A 58 -12.28 1.54 -1.41
CA LEU A 58 -12.78 0.81 -2.58
C LEU A 58 -14.30 0.59 -2.59
N LEU A 59 -15.02 0.91 -1.51
CA LEU A 59 -16.46 0.69 -1.34
C LEU A 59 -17.26 1.99 -1.14
N GLY A 60 -16.67 3.13 -1.50
CA GLY A 60 -17.25 4.46 -1.33
C GLY A 60 -17.45 5.28 -2.62
N HIS A 61 -17.55 4.65 -3.79
CA HIS A 61 -17.87 5.32 -5.05
C HIS A 61 -19.01 4.63 -5.81
#